data_AF-A0A4Q4YEW9-F1
#
_entry.id   AF-A0A4Q4YEW9-F1
#
_cell.length_a   1.000
_cell.length_b   1.000
_cell.length_c   1.000
_cell.angle_alpha   90.00
_cell.angle_beta   90.00
_cell.angle_gamma   90.00
#
_symmetry.space_group_name_H-M   'P 1'
#
loop_
_entity.id
_entity.type
_entity.pdbx_description
1 polymer ?
#
loop_
_entity_poly.entity_id
_entity_poly.type
_entity_poly.pdbx_seq_one_letter_code
_entity_poly.pdbx_strand_id
1 'polypeptide(L)'
;MRFLPSFVPSLLLVAAGAAQAASSWGFEDATLSVGSKKADKNVFKFSESSPLSETVRFGSSDSLKVLLTAKEDGEGKRPHQAFLVLREPSTGLEAPFHMTVKESGKATVEIKQADLPVQLATSAEPLEASLVLASFGSSGGFNKPVFTVEVTRDANAAPVVYEKPLRYGKLDEIHHIFRADPTSPPKAASLVFAVAVAATVPGIFYAWFALGANAGHLSTALGKAPIAHAVFFGSIVLMEGVFYMYYSSWNLFQTLPVIGVVGVATLLSGTKALGEVQDRRLAGQR
;
A
#
# COMPACT_ATOMS: atom_id res chain seq x y z
N MET A 1 -74.13 14.72 57.68
CA MET A 1 -72.77 15.15 57.27
C MET A 1 -71.91 13.91 57.04
N ARG A 2 -71.24 13.83 55.87
CA ARG A 2 -70.05 13.00 55.51
C ARG A 2 -70.27 11.46 55.42
N PHE A 3 -70.28 10.81 54.24
CA PHE A 3 -69.28 10.58 53.16
C PHE A 3 -68.31 9.38 53.39
N LEU A 4 -68.40 8.37 52.51
CA LEU A 4 -67.33 7.55 51.83
C LEU A 4 -67.58 6.01 51.75
N PRO A 5 -67.07 5.31 50.71
CA PRO A 5 -67.84 4.37 49.88
C PRO A 5 -67.19 2.99 49.57
N SER A 6 -68.03 2.10 49.02
CA SER A 6 -67.84 1.11 47.95
C SER A 6 -66.44 0.59 47.58
N PHE A 7 -66.24 -0.72 47.70
CA PHE A 7 -65.18 -1.50 47.04
C PHE A 7 -65.68 -2.93 46.68
N VAL A 8 -66.56 -3.05 45.69
CA VAL A 8 -66.91 -4.33 45.04
C VAL A 8 -67.36 -3.97 43.62
N PRO A 9 -66.50 -4.03 42.58
CA PRO A 9 -66.34 -5.29 41.82
C PRO A 9 -65.03 -5.36 40.99
N SER A 10 -64.13 -6.32 41.25
CA SER A 10 -62.98 -6.53 40.35
C SER A 10 -62.59 -8.01 40.16
N LEU A 11 -63.41 -8.95 40.61
CA LEU A 11 -63.02 -10.38 40.66
C LEU A 11 -63.68 -11.30 39.60
N LEU A 12 -64.43 -10.77 38.63
CA LEU A 12 -65.22 -11.60 37.69
C LEU A 12 -64.81 -11.47 36.21
N LEU A 13 -63.52 -11.24 35.92
CA LEU A 13 -63.04 -11.08 34.53
C LEU A 13 -61.72 -11.83 34.23
N VAL A 14 -61.50 -13.00 34.86
CA VAL A 14 -60.27 -13.81 34.66
C VAL A 14 -60.54 -15.15 33.94
N ALA A 15 -61.79 -15.49 33.61
CA ALA A 15 -62.13 -16.81 33.03
C ALA A 15 -62.75 -16.74 31.63
N ALA A 16 -62.11 -16.06 30.68
CA ALA A 16 -62.41 -16.19 29.24
C ALA A 16 -61.23 -15.67 28.40
N GLY A 17 -60.05 -16.27 28.58
CA GLY A 17 -58.83 -15.93 27.83
C GLY A 17 -58.17 -17.17 27.26
N ALA A 18 -58.95 -18.05 26.61
CA ALA A 18 -58.39 -19.14 25.85
C ALA A 18 -57.75 -18.58 24.57
N ALA A 19 -56.42 -18.59 24.55
CA ALA A 19 -55.53 -18.62 23.39
C ALA A 19 -56.07 -18.07 22.06
N GLN A 20 -55.93 -16.76 21.84
CA GLN A 20 -55.56 -16.30 20.50
C GLN A 20 -54.04 -16.36 20.43
N ALA A 21 -53.50 -17.53 20.07
CA ALA A 21 -52.16 -17.54 19.49
C ALA A 21 -52.26 -16.69 18.23
N ALA A 22 -51.48 -15.60 18.15
CA ALA A 22 -51.37 -14.84 16.92
C ALA A 22 -50.94 -15.82 15.83
N SER A 23 -51.78 -15.96 14.80
CA SER A 23 -51.53 -16.91 13.74
C SER A 23 -50.14 -16.65 13.14
N SER A 24 -49.33 -17.66 12.91
CA SER A 24 -47.95 -17.44 12.43
C SER A 24 -47.57 -18.38 11.31
N TRP A 25 -46.80 -17.85 10.37
CA TRP A 25 -46.22 -18.64 9.30
C TRP A 25 -45.04 -19.42 9.83
N GLY A 26 -45.00 -20.70 9.48
CA GLY A 26 -43.91 -21.62 9.79
C GLY A 26 -43.71 -22.61 8.65
N PHE A 27 -42.85 -23.60 8.87
CA PHE A 27 -42.63 -24.66 7.91
C PHE A 27 -42.30 -25.99 8.58
N GLU A 28 -42.66 -27.08 7.91
CA GLU A 28 -42.32 -28.44 8.30
C GLU A 28 -41.76 -29.24 7.13
N ASP A 29 -41.14 -30.37 7.46
CA ASP A 29 -40.55 -31.34 6.52
C ASP A 29 -39.56 -30.69 5.53
N ALA A 30 -38.71 -29.79 6.01
CA ALA A 30 -37.74 -29.16 5.13
C ALA A 30 -36.57 -30.09 4.84
N THR A 31 -36.23 -30.15 3.55
CA THR A 31 -35.16 -30.96 2.99
C THR A 31 -34.29 -30.07 2.11
N LEU A 32 -33.00 -30.04 2.41
CA LEU A 32 -31.97 -29.43 1.59
C LEU A 32 -31.24 -30.55 0.87
N SER A 33 -31.23 -30.51 -0.46
CA SER A 33 -30.51 -31.45 -1.29
C SER A 33 -29.44 -30.72 -2.08
N VAL A 34 -28.21 -31.21 -2.01
CA VAL A 34 -27.06 -30.67 -2.73
C VAL A 34 -26.42 -31.77 -3.55
N GLY A 35 -26.28 -31.54 -4.86
CA GLY A 35 -25.56 -32.43 -5.75
C GLY A 35 -25.84 -32.16 -7.22
N SER A 36 -24.96 -32.66 -8.08
CA SER A 36 -25.15 -32.57 -9.54
C SER A 36 -26.27 -33.49 -10.03
N LYS A 37 -26.82 -33.22 -11.22
CA LYS A 37 -27.84 -34.07 -11.86
C LYS A 37 -27.40 -35.54 -12.10
N LYS A 38 -26.10 -35.86 -11.99
CA LYS A 38 -25.51 -37.16 -12.35
C LYS A 38 -24.78 -37.88 -11.19
N ALA A 39 -24.71 -37.31 -9.99
CA ALA A 39 -23.99 -37.87 -8.85
C ALA A 39 -24.89 -38.00 -7.60
N ASP A 40 -24.39 -38.70 -6.56
CA ASP A 40 -25.06 -38.86 -5.27
C ASP A 40 -25.37 -37.49 -4.64
N LYS A 41 -26.60 -37.36 -4.13
CA LYS A 41 -27.10 -36.12 -3.53
C LYS A 41 -26.98 -36.19 -2.02
N ASN A 42 -26.31 -35.22 -1.42
CA ASN A 42 -26.33 -35.04 0.03
C ASN A 42 -27.67 -34.41 0.42
N VAL A 43 -28.42 -35.09 1.29
CA VAL A 43 -29.76 -34.66 1.73
C VAL A 43 -29.73 -34.38 3.23
N PHE A 44 -30.03 -33.15 3.60
CA PHE A 44 -30.11 -32.67 4.97
C PHE A 44 -31.57 -32.36 5.31
N LYS A 45 -32.02 -32.73 6.51
CA LYS A 45 -33.35 -32.41 7.02
C LYS A 45 -33.24 -31.34 8.09
N PHE A 46 -34.16 -30.38 8.09
CA PHE A 46 -34.23 -29.33 9.10
C PHE A 46 -35.68 -28.91 9.33
N SER A 47 -35.94 -28.24 10.45
CA SER A 47 -37.26 -27.71 10.80
C SER A 47 -37.14 -26.34 11.46
N GLU A 48 -38.28 -25.70 11.74
CA GLU A 48 -38.31 -24.41 12.42
C GLU A 48 -37.60 -24.42 13.79
N SER A 49 -37.72 -25.51 14.56
CA SER A 49 -37.12 -25.67 15.90
C SER A 49 -35.71 -26.27 15.86
N SER A 50 -35.27 -26.78 14.71
CA SER A 50 -33.95 -27.39 14.52
C SER A 50 -33.33 -26.91 13.19
N PRO A 51 -32.75 -25.69 13.17
CA PRO A 51 -32.00 -25.21 12.02
C PRO A 51 -30.76 -26.08 11.82
N LEU A 52 -30.28 -26.14 10.57
CA LEU A 52 -29.12 -26.96 10.24
C LEU A 52 -27.86 -26.28 10.79
N SER A 53 -27.16 -26.96 11.70
CA SER A 53 -25.94 -26.44 12.33
C SER A 53 -24.68 -26.66 11.49
N GLU A 54 -24.74 -27.56 10.50
CA GLU A 54 -23.62 -27.86 9.60
C GLU A 54 -23.61 -26.89 8.41
N THR A 55 -22.42 -26.38 8.08
CA THR A 55 -22.21 -25.58 6.87
C THR A 55 -22.24 -26.47 5.64
N VAL A 56 -23.17 -26.18 4.72
CA VAL A 56 -23.36 -26.98 3.52
C VAL A 56 -22.52 -26.42 2.38
N ARG A 57 -21.70 -27.27 1.77
CA ARG A 57 -20.85 -26.90 0.63
C ARG A 57 -21.55 -27.26 -0.67
N PHE A 58 -21.59 -26.33 -1.62
CA PHE A 58 -22.04 -26.62 -2.99
C PHE A 58 -21.09 -26.02 -4.02
N GLY A 59 -20.66 -26.86 -4.96
CA GLY A 59 -19.70 -26.52 -6.00
C GLY A 59 -20.32 -26.08 -7.31
N SER A 60 -19.48 -25.87 -8.32
CA SER A 60 -19.87 -25.33 -9.62
C SER A 60 -20.81 -26.20 -10.45
N SER A 61 -20.75 -27.52 -10.27
CA SER A 61 -21.64 -28.48 -10.93
C SER A 61 -22.91 -28.82 -10.13
N ASP A 62 -23.01 -28.33 -8.90
CA ASP A 62 -24.08 -28.72 -7.97
C ASP A 62 -25.26 -27.75 -8.06
N SER A 63 -26.47 -28.26 -7.83
CA SER A 63 -27.62 -27.42 -7.53
C SER A 63 -28.05 -27.58 -6.08
N LEU A 64 -28.34 -26.44 -5.45
CA LEU A 64 -28.88 -26.35 -4.11
C LEU A 64 -30.40 -26.34 -4.23
N LYS A 65 -31.05 -27.46 -3.87
CA LYS A 65 -32.50 -27.60 -3.96
C LYS A 65 -33.11 -27.76 -2.58
N VAL A 66 -34.00 -26.84 -2.23
CA VAL A 66 -34.74 -26.83 -0.97
C VAL A 66 -36.20 -27.17 -1.24
N LEU A 67 -36.72 -28.17 -0.52
CA LEU A 67 -38.12 -28.53 -0.45
C LEU A 67 -38.62 -28.31 0.98
N LEU A 68 -39.79 -27.71 1.15
CA LEU A 68 -40.43 -27.56 2.46
C LEU A 68 -41.94 -27.47 2.30
N THR A 69 -42.68 -27.66 3.39
CA THR A 69 -44.12 -27.40 3.42
C THR A 69 -44.39 -26.19 4.29
N ALA A 70 -44.81 -25.08 3.66
CA ALA A 70 -45.21 -23.86 4.35
C ALA A 70 -46.55 -24.08 5.05
N LYS A 71 -46.64 -23.62 6.29
CA LYS A 71 -47.83 -23.75 7.13
C LYS A 71 -48.24 -22.41 7.70
N GLU A 72 -49.54 -22.21 7.80
CA GLU A 72 -50.18 -21.16 8.59
C GLU A 72 -51.00 -21.88 9.66
N ASP A 73 -50.67 -21.68 10.94
CA ASP A 73 -51.33 -22.35 12.08
C ASP A 73 -51.41 -23.88 12.01
N GLY A 74 -50.35 -24.50 11.48
CA GLY A 74 -50.23 -25.97 11.38
C GLY A 74 -50.86 -26.56 10.12
N GLU A 75 -51.66 -25.78 9.38
CA GLU A 75 -52.25 -26.19 8.10
C GLU A 75 -51.39 -25.77 6.91
N GLY A 76 -51.19 -26.69 5.97
CA GLY A 76 -50.42 -26.42 4.76
C GLY A 76 -51.16 -25.45 3.85
N LYS A 77 -50.60 -24.24 3.68
CA LYS A 77 -51.22 -23.17 2.89
C LYS A 77 -50.20 -22.47 2.02
N ARG A 78 -50.65 -21.92 0.89
CA ARG A 78 -49.82 -21.13 -0.01
C ARG A 78 -49.63 -19.70 0.55
N PRO A 79 -48.42 -19.29 0.96
CA PRO A 79 -48.12 -17.92 1.32
C PRO A 79 -48.11 -17.01 0.08
N HIS A 80 -48.33 -15.72 0.29
CA HIS A 80 -48.22 -14.72 -0.77
C HIS A 80 -46.75 -14.44 -1.14
N GLN A 81 -45.87 -14.47 -0.14
CA GLN A 81 -44.43 -14.25 -0.24
C GLN A 81 -43.69 -15.49 0.25
N ALA A 82 -42.85 -16.07 -0.62
CA ALA A 82 -41.97 -17.19 -0.27
C ALA A 82 -40.62 -17.02 -0.97
N PHE A 83 -39.60 -16.65 -0.18
CA PHE A 83 -38.24 -16.47 -0.68
C PHE A 83 -37.23 -17.19 0.21
N LEU A 84 -36.23 -17.77 -0.45
CA LEU A 84 -34.98 -18.13 0.19
C LEU A 84 -33.98 -17.01 -0.08
N VAL A 85 -33.55 -16.30 0.95
CA VAL A 85 -32.62 -15.17 0.84
C VAL A 85 -31.24 -15.64 1.25
N LEU A 86 -30.27 -15.55 0.34
CA LEU A 86 -28.86 -15.78 0.66
C LEU A 86 -28.22 -14.44 1.00
N ARG A 87 -27.59 -14.35 2.18
CA ARG A 87 -26.98 -13.14 2.71
C ARG A 87 -25.49 -13.36 3.00
N GLU A 88 -24.66 -12.38 2.64
CA GLU A 88 -23.28 -12.30 3.11
C GLU A 88 -23.22 -11.46 4.41
N PRO A 89 -22.78 -12.03 5.55
CA PRO A 89 -22.83 -11.34 6.84
C PRO A 89 -21.99 -10.06 6.92
N SER A 90 -20.77 -10.07 6.34
CA SER A 90 -19.83 -8.94 6.42
C SER A 90 -20.24 -7.73 5.58
N THR A 91 -20.73 -7.96 4.36
CA THR A 91 -21.11 -6.88 3.43
C THR A 91 -22.58 -6.50 3.55
N GLY A 92 -23.42 -7.38 4.09
CA GLY A 92 -24.88 -7.24 4.13
C GLY A 92 -25.55 -7.41 2.76
N LEU A 93 -24.83 -7.91 1.75
CA LEU A 93 -25.39 -8.18 0.43
C LEU A 93 -26.36 -9.36 0.49
N GLU A 94 -27.54 -9.21 -0.11
CA GLU A 94 -28.61 -10.22 -0.11
C GLU A 94 -29.07 -10.52 -1.53
N ALA A 95 -29.34 -11.80 -1.82
CA ALA A 95 -29.98 -12.24 -3.05
C ALA A 95 -31.23 -13.08 -2.74
N PRO A 96 -32.43 -12.61 -3.11
CA PRO A 96 -33.66 -13.35 -2.90
C PRO A 96 -33.92 -14.34 -4.06
N PHE A 97 -34.23 -15.59 -3.71
CA PHE A 97 -34.64 -16.64 -4.65
C PHE A 97 -36.09 -17.03 -4.40
N HIS A 98 -36.93 -16.84 -5.41
CA HIS A 98 -38.35 -17.15 -5.34
C HIS A 98 -38.59 -18.66 -5.23
N MET A 99 -39.45 -19.06 -4.28
CA MET A 99 -39.89 -20.45 -4.15
C MET A 99 -41.17 -20.69 -4.92
N THR A 100 -41.22 -21.78 -5.69
CA THR A 100 -42.45 -22.23 -6.33
C THR A 100 -43.30 -22.98 -5.31
N VAL A 101 -44.45 -22.39 -4.92
CA VAL A 101 -45.34 -22.96 -3.91
C VAL A 101 -46.65 -23.45 -4.52
N LYS A 102 -47.04 -24.69 -4.20
CA LYS A 102 -48.34 -25.27 -4.57
C LYS A 102 -49.43 -24.85 -3.59
N GLU A 103 -50.70 -25.06 -3.96
CA GLU A 103 -51.84 -24.80 -3.06
C GLU A 103 -51.75 -25.58 -1.74
N SER A 104 -51.16 -26.77 -1.77
CA SER A 104 -50.92 -27.61 -0.58
C SER A 104 -49.81 -27.11 0.37
N GLY A 105 -49.26 -25.92 0.15
CA GLY A 105 -48.14 -25.36 0.93
C GLY A 105 -46.76 -25.93 0.57
N LYS A 106 -46.67 -26.96 -0.28
CA LYS A 106 -45.39 -27.51 -0.74
C LYS A 106 -44.63 -26.50 -1.59
N ALA A 107 -43.49 -26.06 -1.10
CA ALA A 107 -42.59 -25.10 -1.72
C ALA A 107 -41.31 -25.76 -2.24
N THR A 108 -40.79 -25.28 -3.36
CA THR A 108 -39.53 -25.76 -3.94
C THR A 108 -38.75 -24.60 -4.53
N VAL A 109 -37.45 -24.56 -4.26
CA VAL A 109 -36.49 -23.68 -4.91
C VAL A 109 -35.25 -24.47 -5.31
N GLU A 110 -34.73 -24.20 -6.50
CA GLU A 110 -33.47 -24.78 -6.99
C GLU A 110 -32.58 -23.63 -7.43
N ILE A 111 -31.38 -23.55 -6.83
CA ILE A 111 -30.39 -22.51 -7.06
C ILE A 111 -29.14 -23.18 -7.62
N LYS A 112 -28.66 -22.73 -8.77
CA LYS A 112 -27.34 -23.12 -9.29
C LYS A 112 -26.33 -22.04 -8.97
N GLN A 113 -25.05 -22.40 -8.96
CA GLN A 113 -23.98 -21.41 -8.77
C GLN A 113 -24.01 -20.32 -9.86
N ALA A 114 -24.40 -20.66 -11.09
CA ALA A 114 -24.54 -19.72 -12.20
C ALA A 114 -25.69 -18.70 -12.02
N ASP A 115 -26.66 -18.99 -11.15
CA ASP A 115 -27.79 -18.11 -10.87
C ASP A 115 -27.47 -17.11 -9.73
N LEU A 116 -26.32 -17.27 -9.06
CA LEU A 116 -25.89 -16.37 -8.00
C LEU A 116 -25.36 -15.06 -8.60
N PRO A 117 -25.66 -13.91 -7.97
CA PRO A 117 -24.94 -12.68 -8.26
C PRO A 117 -23.44 -12.87 -8.08
N VAL A 118 -22.65 -12.21 -8.93
CA VAL A 118 -21.19 -12.32 -8.95
C VAL A 118 -20.59 -12.06 -7.56
N GLN A 119 -21.16 -11.16 -6.77
CA GLN A 119 -20.69 -10.84 -5.43
C GLN A 119 -20.85 -12.00 -4.44
N LEU A 120 -21.96 -12.74 -4.51
CA LEU A 120 -22.20 -13.88 -3.62
C LEU A 120 -21.49 -15.15 -4.10
N ALA A 121 -21.43 -15.37 -5.41
CA ALA A 121 -20.55 -16.39 -5.99
C ALA A 121 -19.06 -16.12 -5.65
N THR A 122 -18.76 -14.83 -5.62
CA THR A 122 -17.64 -14.01 -5.12
C THR A 122 -17.20 -14.11 -3.66
N SER A 123 -18.09 -14.54 -2.77
CA SER A 123 -17.81 -14.45 -1.34
C SER A 123 -16.75 -15.46 -0.89
N ALA A 124 -15.87 -15.02 0.01
CA ALA A 124 -14.94 -15.90 0.72
C ALA A 124 -15.53 -16.40 2.05
N GLU A 125 -16.63 -15.79 2.50
CA GLU A 125 -17.31 -16.14 3.74
C GLU A 125 -18.52 -17.04 3.44
N PRO A 126 -18.91 -17.91 4.41
CA PRO A 126 -20.14 -18.67 4.28
C PRO A 126 -21.37 -17.74 4.23
N LEU A 127 -22.28 -18.01 3.30
CA LEU A 127 -23.53 -17.29 3.11
C LEU A 127 -24.60 -17.81 4.07
N GLU A 128 -25.32 -16.91 4.73
CA GLU A 128 -26.48 -17.25 5.56
C GLU A 128 -27.73 -17.38 4.70
N ALA A 129 -28.41 -18.53 4.77
CA ALA A 129 -29.66 -18.76 4.09
C ALA A 129 -30.83 -18.51 5.05
N SER A 130 -31.61 -17.47 4.78
CA SER A 130 -32.81 -17.11 5.55
C SER A 130 -34.06 -17.40 4.77
N LEU A 131 -35.08 -17.91 5.44
CA LEU A 131 -36.37 -18.20 4.84
C LEU A 131 -37.35 -17.09 5.18
N VAL A 132 -38.01 -16.54 4.16
CA VAL A 132 -39.02 -15.50 4.30
C VAL A 132 -40.36 -16.04 3.80
N LEU A 133 -41.28 -16.31 4.72
CA LEU A 133 -42.67 -16.73 4.42
C LEU A 133 -43.64 -15.71 5.01
N ALA A 134 -44.49 -15.13 4.18
CA ALA A 134 -45.51 -14.19 4.64
C ALA A 134 -46.73 -14.17 3.71
N SER A 135 -47.87 -13.73 4.24
CA SER A 135 -49.07 -13.46 3.45
C SER A 135 -49.74 -12.17 3.92
N PHE A 136 -50.65 -11.64 3.12
CA PHE A 136 -51.55 -10.59 3.59
C PHE A 136 -52.46 -11.15 4.70
N GLY A 137 -52.65 -10.40 5.77
CA GLY A 137 -53.52 -10.79 6.89
C GLY A 137 -52.95 -10.39 8.25
N SER A 138 -53.55 -10.93 9.31
CA SER A 138 -53.13 -10.74 10.70
C SER A 138 -52.04 -11.72 11.15
N SER A 139 -51.67 -12.69 10.29
CA SER A 139 -50.69 -13.71 10.63
C SER A 139 -49.26 -13.17 10.60
N GLY A 140 -48.47 -13.46 11.64
CA GLY A 140 -47.06 -13.11 11.72
C GLY A 140 -46.24 -13.80 10.64
N GLY A 141 -45.36 -13.07 9.95
CA GLY A 141 -44.46 -13.62 8.94
C GLY A 141 -43.27 -14.35 9.56
N PHE A 142 -42.78 -15.38 8.85
CA PHE A 142 -41.53 -16.06 9.18
C PHE A 142 -40.37 -15.35 8.49
N ASN A 143 -39.36 -14.93 9.26
CA ASN A 143 -38.10 -14.39 8.74
C ASN A 143 -36.95 -14.74 9.69
N LYS A 144 -36.29 -15.88 9.46
CA LYS A 144 -35.17 -16.35 10.28
C LYS A 144 -34.11 -17.08 9.43
N PRO A 145 -32.83 -17.06 9.83
CA PRO A 145 -31.79 -17.90 9.24
C PRO A 145 -32.07 -19.37 9.54
N VAL A 146 -31.82 -20.23 8.56
CA VAL A 146 -32.19 -21.65 8.64
C VAL A 146 -31.00 -22.60 8.41
N PHE A 147 -30.04 -22.19 7.57
CA PHE A 147 -28.78 -22.91 7.35
C PHE A 147 -27.72 -21.99 6.78
N THR A 148 -26.48 -22.45 6.75
CA THR A 148 -25.33 -21.72 6.20
C THR A 148 -24.75 -22.48 5.02
N VAL A 149 -24.34 -21.75 3.98
CA VAL A 149 -23.87 -22.31 2.72
C VAL A 149 -22.50 -21.76 2.36
N GLU A 150 -21.54 -22.63 2.13
CA GLU A 150 -20.20 -22.26 1.63
C GLU A 150 -20.14 -22.52 0.12
N VAL A 151 -19.87 -21.48 -0.66
CA VAL A 151 -19.76 -21.54 -2.12
C VAL A 151 -18.34 -22.01 -2.47
N THR A 152 -18.19 -23.26 -2.91
CA THR A 152 -16.87 -23.76 -3.32
C THR A 152 -16.62 -23.44 -4.79
N ARG A 153 -15.41 -22.95 -5.08
CA ARG A 153 -14.98 -22.64 -6.46
C ARG A 153 -14.04 -23.71 -6.97
N ASP A 154 -14.15 -23.99 -8.27
CA ASP A 154 -13.16 -24.79 -8.96
C ASP A 154 -11.88 -23.96 -9.13
N ALA A 155 -10.78 -24.44 -8.56
CA ALA A 155 -9.47 -23.79 -8.65
C ALA A 155 -8.90 -23.78 -10.07
N ASN A 156 -9.39 -24.66 -10.95
CA ASN A 156 -8.97 -24.75 -12.36
C ASN A 156 -9.80 -23.88 -13.30
N ALA A 157 -10.90 -23.30 -12.83
CA ALA A 157 -11.74 -22.42 -13.63
C ALA A 157 -11.16 -20.99 -13.69
N ALA A 158 -11.43 -20.28 -14.79
CA ALA A 158 -11.01 -18.89 -14.93
C ALA A 158 -11.58 -18.04 -13.77
N PRO A 159 -10.75 -17.17 -13.15
CA PRO A 159 -11.21 -16.37 -12.01
C PRO A 159 -12.35 -15.44 -12.45
N VAL A 160 -13.45 -15.49 -11.72
CA VAL A 160 -14.57 -14.56 -11.93
C VAL A 160 -14.12 -13.17 -11.52
N VAL A 161 -13.89 -12.30 -12.50
CA VAL A 161 -13.43 -10.93 -12.26
C VAL A 161 -14.63 -10.05 -11.95
N TYR A 162 -14.77 -9.66 -10.69
CA TYR A 162 -15.71 -8.63 -10.27
C TYR A 162 -15.02 -7.27 -10.28
N GLU A 163 -15.39 -6.42 -11.23
CA GLU A 163 -15.02 -5.01 -11.17
C GLU A 163 -15.92 -4.31 -10.15
N LYS A 164 -15.32 -3.89 -9.03
CA LYS A 164 -16.06 -3.15 -8.00
C LYS A 164 -16.57 -1.84 -8.62
N PRO A 165 -17.86 -1.51 -8.47
CA PRO A 165 -18.40 -0.27 -8.99
C PRO A 165 -17.67 0.92 -8.35
N LEU A 166 -17.47 1.97 -9.15
CA LEU A 166 -16.84 3.21 -8.69
C LEU A 166 -17.59 3.75 -7.47
N ARG A 167 -16.94 3.77 -6.31
CA ARG A 167 -17.46 4.40 -5.09
C ARG A 167 -16.67 5.68 -4.83
N TYR A 168 -17.37 6.80 -4.77
CA TYR A 168 -16.77 8.06 -4.37
C TYR A 168 -16.43 8.00 -2.88
N GLY A 169 -15.15 8.20 -2.56
CA GLY A 169 -14.62 8.17 -1.21
C GLY A 169 -13.29 8.90 -1.13
N LYS A 170 -12.73 9.01 0.07
CA LYS A 170 -11.37 9.54 0.25
C LYS A 170 -10.38 8.58 -0.40
N LEU A 171 -9.56 9.09 -1.32
CA LEU A 171 -8.44 8.36 -1.91
C LEU A 171 -7.25 8.35 -0.95
N ASP A 172 -6.37 7.37 -1.15
CA ASP A 172 -5.12 7.29 -0.40
C ASP A 172 -4.21 8.48 -0.70
N GLU A 173 -3.46 8.91 0.31
CA GLU A 173 -2.50 10.02 0.18
C GLU A 173 -1.28 9.58 -0.63
N ILE A 174 -0.81 10.45 -1.53
CA ILE A 174 0.36 10.18 -2.38
C ILE A 174 1.56 10.94 -1.83
N HIS A 175 2.60 10.21 -1.41
CA HIS A 175 3.87 10.79 -0.98
C HIS A 175 4.92 10.72 -2.09
N HIS A 176 5.61 11.85 -2.34
CA HIS A 176 6.74 11.88 -3.25
C HIS A 176 7.97 11.21 -2.61
N ILE A 177 8.55 10.23 -3.29
CA ILE A 177 9.75 9.52 -2.83
C ILE A 177 10.98 10.19 -3.44
N PHE A 178 11.77 10.87 -2.62
CA PHE A 178 13.05 11.46 -3.04
C PHE A 178 14.09 10.39 -3.33
N ARG A 179 15.06 10.73 -4.20
CA ARG A 179 16.24 9.87 -4.41
C ARG A 179 17.08 9.84 -3.15
N ALA A 180 17.65 8.68 -2.85
CA ALA A 180 18.62 8.54 -1.76
C ALA A 180 19.88 9.35 -2.08
N ASP A 181 20.47 9.94 -1.04
CA ASP A 181 21.74 10.67 -1.15
C ASP A 181 22.88 9.72 -1.52
N PRO A 182 23.86 10.17 -2.32
CA PRO A 182 25.03 9.37 -2.66
C PRO A 182 25.88 9.09 -1.40
N THR A 183 26.38 7.86 -1.28
CA THR A 183 27.25 7.47 -0.17
C THR A 183 28.69 7.89 -0.43
N SER A 184 29.34 8.47 0.60
CA SER A 184 30.76 8.85 0.55
C SER A 184 31.64 7.76 1.17
N PRO A 185 32.92 7.62 0.73
CA PRO A 185 33.84 6.63 1.28
C PRO A 185 34.26 6.96 2.73
N PRO A 186 34.82 5.98 3.47
CA PRO A 186 35.31 6.21 4.82
C PRO A 186 36.41 7.29 4.86
N LYS A 187 36.27 8.26 5.79
CA LYS A 187 37.22 9.37 5.95
C LYS A 187 38.67 8.93 6.14
N ALA A 188 38.87 7.78 6.80
CA ALA A 188 40.20 7.21 7.01
C ALA A 188 40.90 6.86 5.69
N ALA A 189 40.19 6.28 4.72
CA ALA A 189 40.76 5.95 3.41
C ALA A 189 41.18 7.22 2.66
N SER A 190 40.32 8.24 2.62
CA SER A 190 40.63 9.52 2.01
C SER A 190 41.84 10.21 2.66
N LEU A 191 41.96 10.14 4.00
CA LEU A 191 43.07 10.72 4.75
C LEU A 191 44.41 10.04 4.42
N VAL A 192 44.44 8.70 4.35
CA VAL A 192 45.65 7.95 4.03
C VAL A 192 46.20 8.37 2.66
N PHE A 193 45.34 8.45 1.64
CA PHE A 193 45.76 8.89 0.31
C PHE A 193 46.17 10.36 0.27
N ALA A 194 45.48 11.24 0.99
CA ALA A 194 45.88 12.64 1.09
C ALA A 194 47.27 12.81 1.71
N VAL A 195 47.57 12.06 2.78
CA VAL A 195 48.90 12.04 3.41
C VAL A 195 49.95 11.44 2.47
N ALA A 196 49.62 10.37 1.75
CA ALA A 196 50.54 9.76 0.79
C ALA A 196 50.93 10.74 -0.34
N VAL A 197 49.97 11.51 -0.87
CA VAL A 197 50.24 12.56 -1.86
C VAL A 197 51.07 13.69 -1.24
N ALA A 198 50.70 14.17 -0.05
CA ALA A 198 51.45 15.20 0.64
C ALA A 198 52.90 14.78 0.95
N ALA A 199 53.14 13.50 1.24
CA ALA A 199 54.47 12.94 1.50
C ALA A 199 55.39 12.91 0.27
N THR A 200 54.84 13.01 -0.95
CA THR A 200 55.66 13.13 -2.16
C THR A 200 56.45 14.44 -2.20
N VAL A 201 55.94 15.51 -1.60
CA VAL A 201 56.59 16.83 -1.54
C VAL A 201 57.93 16.78 -0.79
N PRO A 202 58.01 16.36 0.49
CA PRO A 202 59.30 16.20 1.16
C PRO A 202 60.17 15.13 0.48
N GLY A 203 59.58 14.11 -0.14
CA GLY A 203 60.32 13.14 -0.96
C GLY A 203 61.10 13.80 -2.10
N ILE A 204 60.50 14.75 -2.82
CA ILE A 204 61.16 15.52 -3.88
C ILE A 204 62.29 16.38 -3.31
N PHE A 205 62.06 17.08 -2.19
CA PHE A 205 63.11 17.90 -1.55
C PHE A 205 64.30 17.05 -1.10
N TYR A 206 64.05 15.87 -0.53
CA TYR A 206 65.09 14.91 -0.19
C TYR A 206 65.87 14.46 -1.43
N ALA A 207 65.18 14.11 -2.51
CA ALA A 207 65.81 13.70 -3.76
C ALA A 207 66.70 14.80 -4.34
N TRP A 208 66.25 16.06 -4.35
CA TRP A 208 67.06 17.20 -4.78
C TRP A 208 68.31 17.39 -3.94
N PHE A 209 68.18 17.28 -2.61
CA PHE A 209 69.32 17.37 -1.70
C PHE A 209 70.32 16.23 -1.94
N ALA A 210 69.84 15.00 -2.08
CA ALA A 210 70.68 13.82 -2.37
C ALA A 210 71.43 13.93 -3.71
N LEU A 211 70.83 14.60 -4.70
CA LEU A 211 71.44 14.85 -6.01
C LEU A 211 72.36 16.09 -6.04
N GLY A 212 72.55 16.78 -4.92
CA GLY A 212 73.45 17.93 -4.82
C GLY A 212 72.87 19.24 -5.37
N ALA A 213 71.55 19.37 -5.45
CA ALA A 213 70.90 20.64 -5.79
C ALA A 213 71.30 21.74 -4.79
N ASN A 214 71.73 22.89 -5.30
CA ASN A 214 72.23 24.00 -4.48
C ASN A 214 71.79 25.36 -5.05
N ALA A 215 71.92 26.39 -4.22
CA ALA A 215 71.62 27.79 -4.57
C ALA A 215 72.90 28.62 -4.74
N GLY A 216 74.00 28.03 -5.20
CA GLY A 216 75.34 28.66 -5.20
C GLY A 216 75.44 29.96 -6.00
N HIS A 217 74.65 30.11 -7.06
CA HIS A 217 74.63 31.31 -7.92
C HIS A 217 73.58 32.35 -7.52
N LEU A 218 72.87 32.15 -6.41
CA LEU A 218 71.80 33.05 -5.99
C LEU A 218 72.34 34.45 -5.62
N SER A 219 73.47 34.51 -4.91
CA SER A 219 74.13 35.79 -4.56
C SER A 219 74.62 36.54 -5.79
N THR A 220 75.14 35.83 -6.79
CA THR A 220 75.56 36.40 -8.08
C THR A 220 74.38 36.94 -8.87
N ALA A 221 73.25 36.20 -8.88
CA ALA A 221 72.01 36.61 -9.54
C ALA A 221 71.44 37.90 -8.92
N LEU A 222 71.33 37.93 -7.59
CA LEU A 222 70.82 39.10 -6.86
C LEU A 222 71.79 40.28 -6.90
N GLY A 223 73.10 40.05 -7.01
CA GLY A 223 74.08 41.13 -7.16
C GLY A 223 74.01 41.83 -8.52
N LYS A 224 73.78 41.07 -9.60
CA LYS A 224 73.75 41.61 -10.98
C LYS A 224 72.41 42.22 -11.36
N ALA A 225 71.30 41.59 -10.98
CA ALA A 225 69.96 42.03 -11.36
C ALA A 225 68.94 41.81 -10.23
N PRO A 226 69.08 42.49 -9.07
CA PRO A 226 68.28 42.22 -7.87
C PRO A 226 66.78 42.39 -8.10
N ILE A 227 66.38 43.51 -8.74
CA ILE A 227 64.97 43.84 -8.96
C ILE A 227 64.34 42.86 -9.96
N ALA A 228 65.05 42.51 -11.03
CA ALA A 228 64.53 41.60 -12.05
C ALA A 228 64.26 40.21 -11.46
N HIS A 229 65.21 39.64 -10.73
CA HIS A 229 65.04 38.33 -10.10
C HIS A 229 63.99 38.33 -8.98
N ALA A 230 63.97 39.37 -8.15
CA ALA A 230 62.98 39.49 -7.07
C ALA A 230 61.55 39.64 -7.60
N VAL A 231 61.33 40.52 -8.59
CA VAL A 231 60.01 40.71 -9.20
C VAL A 231 59.60 39.49 -10.00
N PHE A 232 60.53 38.84 -10.71
CA PHE A 232 60.22 37.64 -11.49
C PHE A 232 59.79 36.48 -10.57
N PHE A 233 60.59 36.13 -9.57
CA PHE A 233 60.22 35.07 -8.62
C PHE A 233 58.97 35.45 -7.81
N GLY A 234 58.88 36.69 -7.33
CA GLY A 234 57.72 37.19 -6.61
C GLY A 234 56.44 37.14 -7.43
N SER A 235 56.51 37.42 -8.74
CA SER A 235 55.37 37.34 -9.65
C SER A 235 54.88 35.90 -9.88
N ILE A 236 55.80 34.92 -9.91
CA ILE A 236 55.44 33.50 -9.98
C ILE A 236 54.71 33.07 -8.70
N VAL A 237 55.27 33.39 -7.53
CA VAL A 237 54.64 33.09 -6.23
C VAL A 237 53.27 33.78 -6.10
N LEU A 238 53.18 35.04 -6.53
CA LEU A 238 51.95 35.80 -6.52
C LEU A 238 50.90 35.19 -7.45
N MET A 239 51.29 34.69 -8.62
CA MET A 239 50.39 34.01 -9.55
C MET A 239 49.76 32.76 -8.92
N GLU A 240 50.56 31.93 -8.23
CA GLU A 240 50.04 30.79 -7.46
C GLU A 240 49.06 31.22 -6.37
N GLY A 241 49.37 32.34 -5.69
CA GLY A 241 48.46 32.95 -4.71
C GLY A 241 47.12 33.40 -5.33
N VAL A 242 47.16 33.95 -6.55
CA VAL A 242 45.95 34.34 -7.31
C VAL A 242 45.12 33.11 -7.67
N PHE A 243 45.75 32.02 -8.11
CA PHE A 243 45.05 30.76 -8.38
C PHE A 243 44.45 30.14 -7.11
N TYR A 244 45.16 30.21 -5.99
CA TYR A 244 44.62 29.78 -4.70
C TYR A 244 43.40 30.63 -4.27
N MET A 245 43.46 31.95 -4.45
CA MET A 245 42.32 32.83 -4.20
C MET A 245 41.14 32.51 -5.11
N TYR A 246 41.39 32.21 -6.39
CA TYR A 246 40.35 31.77 -7.33
C TYR A 246 39.70 30.44 -6.92
N TYR A 247 40.50 29.47 -6.47
CA TYR A 247 39.99 28.20 -5.95
C TYR A 247 39.12 28.38 -4.70
N SER A 248 39.50 29.30 -3.81
CA SER A 248 38.87 29.44 -2.49
C SER A 248 37.72 30.44 -2.42
N SER A 249 37.81 31.59 -3.12
CA SER A 249 36.88 32.71 -2.88
C SER A 249 36.63 33.66 -4.05
N TRP A 250 37.60 33.91 -4.93
CA TRP A 250 37.48 34.90 -6.00
C TRP A 250 36.67 34.37 -7.18
N ASN A 251 35.93 35.27 -7.82
CA ASN A 251 35.29 34.98 -9.10
C ASN A 251 36.23 35.26 -10.28
N LEU A 252 35.80 34.82 -11.48
CA LEU A 252 36.62 34.95 -12.69
C LEU A 252 36.94 36.42 -13.05
N PHE A 253 35.98 37.34 -12.87
CA PHE A 253 36.16 38.76 -13.20
C PHE A 253 37.08 39.51 -12.25
N GLN A 254 37.21 39.05 -11.00
CA GLN A 254 38.23 39.53 -10.05
C GLN A 254 39.61 38.98 -10.39
N THR A 255 39.66 37.71 -10.81
CA THR A 255 40.91 36.98 -11.06
C THR A 255 41.60 37.45 -12.33
N LEU A 256 40.86 37.62 -13.44
CA LEU A 256 41.44 37.93 -14.76
C LEU A 256 42.24 39.25 -14.80
N PRO A 257 41.77 40.39 -14.26
CA PRO A 257 42.56 41.62 -14.23
C PRO A 257 43.84 41.47 -13.41
N VAL A 258 43.78 40.76 -12.28
CA VAL A 258 44.94 40.53 -11.41
C VAL A 258 45.96 39.65 -12.11
N ILE A 259 45.54 38.53 -12.74
CA ILE A 259 46.41 37.71 -13.59
C ILE A 259 47.02 38.56 -14.71
N GLY A 260 46.25 39.47 -15.33
CA GLY A 260 46.75 40.37 -16.36
C GLY A 260 47.92 41.23 -15.85
N VAL A 261 47.75 41.88 -14.70
CA VAL A 261 48.81 42.72 -14.10
C VAL A 261 50.03 41.89 -13.69
N VAL A 262 49.82 40.77 -12.98
CA VAL A 262 50.90 39.87 -12.54
C VAL A 262 51.63 39.27 -13.75
N GLY A 263 50.91 38.90 -14.80
CA GLY A 263 51.46 38.37 -16.04
C GLY A 263 52.36 39.37 -16.77
N VAL A 264 51.94 40.64 -16.87
CA VAL A 264 52.79 41.70 -17.43
C VAL A 264 54.06 41.89 -16.59
N ALA A 265 53.93 41.92 -15.26
CA ALA A 265 55.09 42.01 -14.37
C ALA A 265 56.05 40.81 -14.54
N THR A 266 55.50 39.60 -14.67
CA THR A 266 56.26 38.36 -14.92
C THR A 266 57.01 38.44 -16.24
N LEU A 267 56.36 38.89 -17.32
CA LEU A 267 56.97 39.00 -18.65
C LEU A 267 58.13 40.00 -18.65
N LEU A 268 57.91 41.21 -18.13
CA LEU A 268 58.91 42.28 -18.13
C LEU A 268 60.12 41.95 -17.25
N SER A 269 59.89 41.42 -16.05
CA SER A 269 60.97 41.03 -15.14
C SER A 269 61.69 39.76 -15.63
N GLY A 270 60.96 38.79 -16.17
CA GLY A 270 61.49 37.53 -16.67
C GLY A 270 62.44 37.69 -17.84
N THR A 271 62.14 38.57 -18.81
CA THR A 271 63.06 38.85 -19.92
C THR A 271 64.41 39.37 -19.45
N LYS A 272 64.45 40.19 -18.39
CA LYS A 272 65.69 40.70 -17.80
C LYS A 272 66.41 39.65 -16.93
N ALA A 273 65.66 38.91 -16.10
CA ALA A 273 66.20 37.86 -15.23
C ALA A 273 66.81 36.71 -16.04
N LEU A 274 66.12 36.25 -17.09
CA LEU A 274 66.60 35.19 -17.97
C LEU A 274 67.73 35.66 -18.89
N GLY A 275 67.74 36.94 -19.29
CA GLY A 275 68.86 37.54 -20.02
C GLY A 275 70.15 37.51 -19.20
N GLU A 276 70.09 37.88 -17.91
CA GLU A 276 71.25 37.77 -17.02
C GLU A 276 71.70 36.32 -16.83
N VAL A 277 70.77 35.36 -16.74
CA VAL A 277 71.10 33.92 -16.68
C VAL A 277 71.84 33.49 -17.96
N GLN A 278 71.43 33.98 -19.13
CA GLN A 278 72.11 33.72 -20.39
C GLN A 278 73.52 34.31 -20.40
N ASP A 279 73.70 35.56 -19.97
CA ASP A 279 75.00 36.21 -19.91
C ASP A 279 75.98 35.46 -19.00
N ARG A 280 75.50 34.94 -17.85
CA ARG A 280 76.31 34.08 -16.99
C ARG A 280 76.78 32.80 -17.70
N ARG A 281 75.88 32.15 -18.44
CA ARG A 281 76.20 30.94 -19.21
C ARG A 281 77.25 31.23 -20.29
N LEU A 282 77.15 32.37 -20.97
CA LEU A 282 78.12 32.81 -21.97
C LEU A 282 79.47 33.15 -21.34
N ALA A 283 79.49 33.65 -20.10
CA ALA A 283 80.69 33.89 -19.31
C ALA A 283 81.28 32.62 -18.66
N GLY A 284 80.73 31.43 -18.94
CA GLY A 284 81.21 30.15 -18.41
C GLY A 284 80.79 29.87 -16.95
N GLN A 285 79.91 30.69 -16.37
CA GLN A 285 79.34 30.49 -15.04
C GLN A 285 78.08 29.63 -15.16
N ARG A 286 78.20 28.31 -14.89
CA ARG A 286 77.09 27.35 -14.89
C ARG A 286 76.71 26.93 -13.48
#